data_AF-A0A811MS64-F1
#
_entry.id   AF-A0A811MS64-F1
#
_cell.length_a   1.000
_cell.length_b   1.000
_cell.length_c   1.000
_cell.angle_alpha   90.00
_cell.angle_beta   90.00
_cell.angle_gamma   90.00
#
_symmetry.space_group_name_H-M   'P 1'
#
loop_
_entity.id
_entity.type
_entity.pdbx_description
1 polymer ?
#
loop_
_entity_poly.entity_id
_entity_poly.type
_entity_poly.pdbx_seq_one_letter_code
_entity_poly.pdbx_strand_id
1 'polypeptide(L)'
;MARGARFLLVLALLAALLAVVFQLYRLRKPRLWTVEELSLYNGTNEGLPILLAILGSVFDVTKGRSHYGPGGGYHHFAGRDASRAFVSGNFTGDGLTDSLQGLSSSEVNSIVDWRKFYFRKIYVSSFLRAIFMLFIFAGKLIGRYYDSQGNPTKYLKGVEMKAKRGAQLLEKQKSDEAKIPGCNSKWSQQEGGEVVRAVVEGAKQLLELVFGII
;
A
#
# COMPACT_ATOMS: atom_id res chain seq x y z
N MET A 1 -21.77 -33.70 34.12
CA MET A 1 -22.29 -32.39 33.67
C MET A 1 -21.43 -31.18 34.04
N ALA A 2 -20.81 -31.10 35.23
CA ALA A 2 -20.09 -29.89 35.68
C ALA A 2 -18.80 -29.50 34.90
N ARG A 3 -18.12 -30.44 34.24
CA ARG A 3 -16.89 -30.15 33.46
C ARG A 3 -17.17 -29.40 32.15
N GLY A 4 -18.32 -29.64 31.51
CA GLY A 4 -18.72 -28.93 30.29
C GLY A 4 -19.08 -27.47 30.54
N ALA A 5 -19.76 -27.18 31.64
CA ALA A 5 -20.11 -25.81 32.03
C ALA A 5 -18.88 -24.94 32.34
N ARG A 6 -17.86 -25.51 33.00
CA ARG A 6 -16.58 -24.82 33.26
C ARG A 6 -15.81 -24.52 31.97
N PHE A 7 -15.79 -25.44 31.01
CA PHE A 7 -15.12 -25.24 29.73
C PHE A 7 -15.80 -24.13 28.91
N LEU A 8 -17.14 -24.12 28.86
CA LEU A 8 -17.91 -23.08 28.17
C LEU A 8 -17.73 -21.70 28.82
N LEU A 9 -17.66 -21.63 30.16
CA LEU A 9 -17.36 -20.39 30.88
C LEU A 9 -15.95 -19.86 30.56
N VAL A 10 -14.93 -20.72 30.51
CA VAL A 10 -13.56 -20.30 30.15
C VAL A 10 -13.50 -19.78 28.71
N LEU A 11 -14.14 -20.45 27.76
CA LEU A 11 -14.22 -19.98 26.37
C LEU A 11 -14.95 -18.64 26.25
N ALA A 12 -16.06 -18.46 26.97
CA ALA A 12 -16.79 -17.20 26.99
C ALA A 12 -15.97 -16.05 27.59
N LEU A 13 -15.21 -16.31 28.66
CA LEU A 13 -14.31 -15.32 29.26
C LEU A 13 -13.13 -14.97 28.35
N LEU A 14 -12.54 -15.96 27.65
CA LEU A 14 -11.48 -15.71 26.67
C LEU A 14 -11.99 -14.91 25.47
N ALA A 15 -13.19 -15.23 24.96
CA ALA A 15 -13.83 -14.48 23.88
C ALA A 15 -14.15 -13.04 24.32
N ALA A 16 -14.64 -12.85 25.54
CA ALA A 16 -14.89 -11.52 26.11
C ALA A 16 -13.59 -10.73 26.29
N LEU A 17 -12.52 -11.36 26.80
CA LEU A 17 -11.21 -10.75 26.93
C LEU A 17 -10.65 -10.34 25.56
N LEU A 18 -10.72 -11.22 24.56
CA LEU A 18 -10.32 -10.90 23.19
C LEU A 18 -11.15 -9.76 22.60
N ALA A 19 -12.46 -9.73 22.85
CA ALA A 19 -13.33 -8.64 22.41
C ALA A 19 -12.99 -7.31 23.09
N VAL A 20 -12.68 -7.32 24.40
CA VAL A 20 -12.24 -6.13 25.15
C VAL A 20 -10.88 -5.66 24.65
N VAL A 21 -9.90 -6.54 24.48
CA VAL A 21 -8.58 -6.21 23.91
C VAL A 21 -8.71 -5.65 22.50
N PHE A 22 -9.56 -6.26 21.66
CA PHE A 22 -9.84 -5.78 20.32
C PHE A 22 -10.54 -4.41 20.32
N GLN A 23 -11.46 -4.16 21.26
CA GLN A 23 -12.14 -2.89 21.42
C GLN A 23 -11.17 -1.79 21.89
N LEU A 24 -10.32 -2.09 22.89
CA LEU A 24 -9.26 -1.19 23.34
C LEU A 24 -8.27 -0.89 22.22
N TYR A 25 -7.95 -1.88 21.39
CA TYR A 25 -7.11 -1.68 20.22
C TYR A 25 -7.78 -0.78 19.17
N ARG A 26 -9.06 -0.99 18.86
CA ARG A 26 -9.82 -0.11 17.95
C ARG A 26 -9.87 1.34 18.42
N LEU A 27 -9.84 1.56 19.74
CA LEU A 27 -9.83 2.89 20.34
C LEU A 27 -8.43 3.53 20.34
N ARG A 28 -7.37 2.76 20.05
CA ARG A 28 -6.02 3.31 19.96
C ARG A 28 -5.91 4.21 18.75
N LYS A 29 -5.74 5.51 19.00
CA LYS A 29 -5.45 6.46 17.93
C LYS A 29 -4.15 6.06 17.22
N PRO A 30 -4.10 6.10 15.88
CA PRO A 30 -2.86 5.88 15.13
C PRO A 30 -1.75 6.81 15.64
N ARG A 31 -0.52 6.31 15.73
CA ARG A 31 0.64 7.15 16.01
C ARG A 31 0.78 8.20 14.90
N LEU A 32 1.12 9.41 15.29
CA LEU A 32 1.47 10.48 14.36
C LEU A 32 2.99 10.61 14.33
N TRP A 33 3.52 10.85 13.13
CA TRP A 33 4.94 10.99 12.86
C TRP A 33 5.18 12.38 12.26
N THR A 34 6.27 13.04 12.63
CA THR A 34 6.78 14.17 11.84
C THR A 34 7.68 13.68 10.71
N VAL A 35 8.01 14.56 9.76
CA VAL A 35 8.94 14.23 8.67
C VAL A 35 10.34 13.92 9.21
N GLU A 36 10.77 14.71 10.19
CA GLU A 36 12.06 14.57 10.86
C GLU A 36 12.14 13.26 11.63
N GLU A 37 11.09 12.94 12.40
CA GLU A 37 11.00 11.67 13.11
C GLU A 37 11.01 10.47 12.16
N LEU A 38 10.21 10.51 11.09
CA LEU A 38 10.13 9.42 10.12
C LEU A 38 11.49 9.18 9.43
N SER A 39 12.26 10.24 9.18
CA SER A 39 13.57 10.16 8.50
C SER A 39 14.60 9.28 9.21
N LEU A 40 14.46 9.11 10.52
CA LEU A 40 15.32 8.23 11.34
C LEU A 40 15.09 6.74 11.06
N TYR A 41 13.94 6.38 10.50
CA TYR A 41 13.53 5.00 10.21
C TYR A 41 13.83 4.60 8.76
N ASN A 42 15.00 5.00 8.27
CA ASN A 42 15.46 4.72 6.91
C ASN A 42 16.17 3.36 6.78
N GLY A 43 16.36 2.63 7.88
CA GLY A 43 17.02 1.33 7.91
C GLY A 43 18.54 1.34 8.06
N THR A 44 19.18 2.50 8.23
CA THR A 44 20.63 2.56 8.53
C THR A 44 20.97 2.10 9.95
N ASN A 45 20.02 2.26 10.88
CA ASN A 45 20.15 1.74 12.24
C ASN A 45 19.42 0.39 12.34
N GLU A 46 20.17 -0.68 12.62
CA GLU A 46 19.59 -2.02 12.68
C GLU A 46 18.59 -2.22 13.82
N GLY A 47 18.72 -1.44 14.91
CA GLY A 47 17.81 -1.49 16.06
C GLY A 47 16.48 -0.77 15.84
N LEU A 48 16.31 -0.09 14.71
CA LEU A 48 15.06 0.57 14.34
C LEU A 48 14.33 -0.17 13.22
N PRO A 49 12.99 -0.15 13.20
CA PRO A 49 12.23 -0.62 12.05
C PRO A 49 12.48 0.27 10.84
N ILE A 50 12.19 -0.26 9.66
CA ILE A 50 12.23 0.48 8.40
C ILE A 50 10.82 0.93 8.10
N LEU A 51 10.59 2.23 8.04
CA LEU A 51 9.28 2.81 7.78
C LEU A 51 9.28 3.49 6.41
N LEU A 52 8.14 3.49 5.73
CA LEU A 52 7.90 4.32 4.54
C LEU A 52 6.49 4.91 4.59
N ALA A 53 6.25 6.00 3.87
CA ALA A 53 4.94 6.63 3.81
C ALA A 53 4.39 6.72 2.37
N ILE A 54 3.07 6.52 2.26
CA ILE A 54 2.30 6.66 1.02
C ILE A 54 1.01 7.43 1.32
N LEU A 55 0.87 8.60 0.71
CA LEU A 55 -0.18 9.60 0.98
C LEU A 55 -0.33 9.90 2.48
N GLY A 56 0.81 10.01 3.16
CA GLY A 56 0.89 10.19 4.61
C GLY A 56 0.48 8.99 5.46
N SER A 57 0.12 7.84 4.89
CA SER A 57 -0.02 6.60 5.66
C SER A 57 1.35 5.96 5.83
N VAL A 58 1.76 5.70 7.07
CA VAL A 58 3.09 5.15 7.41
C VAL A 58 2.99 3.64 7.60
N PHE A 59 3.89 2.91 6.94
CA PHE A 59 3.96 1.46 6.94
C PHE A 59 5.32 0.96 7.42
N ASP A 60 5.32 -0.08 8.25
CA ASP A 60 6.51 -0.84 8.63
C ASP A 60 6.81 -1.90 7.55
N VAL A 61 7.98 -1.74 6.93
CA VAL A 61 8.50 -2.60 5.86
C VAL A 61 9.76 -3.35 6.30
N THR A 62 10.02 -3.45 7.60
CA THR A 62 11.20 -4.12 8.17
C THR A 62 11.36 -5.56 7.70
N LYS A 63 10.26 -6.28 7.47
CA LYS A 63 10.29 -7.65 6.91
C LYS A 63 10.95 -7.70 5.53
N GLY A 64 10.87 -6.64 4.74
CA GLY A 64 11.52 -6.50 3.44
C GLY A 64 12.88 -5.82 3.53
N ARG A 65 13.64 -5.96 4.63
CA ARG A 65 14.92 -5.26 4.83
C ARG A 65 15.93 -5.49 3.69
N SER A 66 15.93 -6.63 3.02
CA SER A 66 16.75 -6.87 1.81
C SER A 66 16.45 -5.89 0.66
N HIS A 67 15.23 -5.37 0.60
CA HIS A 67 14.75 -4.46 -0.44
C HIS A 67 14.81 -2.99 0.00
N TYR A 68 14.40 -2.69 1.23
CA TYR A 68 14.25 -1.32 1.74
C TYR A 68 15.41 -0.87 2.65
N GLY A 69 16.22 -1.80 3.15
CA GLY A 69 17.42 -1.47 3.92
C GLY A 69 18.58 -0.97 3.05
N PRO A 70 19.67 -0.50 3.67
CA PRO A 70 20.86 -0.04 2.95
C PRO A 70 21.36 -1.07 1.95
N GLY A 71 21.63 -0.64 0.70
CA GLY A 71 22.03 -1.51 -0.40
C GLY A 71 20.87 -2.21 -1.14
N GLY A 72 19.64 -2.13 -0.63
CA GLY A 72 18.45 -2.60 -1.32
C GLY A 72 17.96 -1.64 -2.40
N GLY A 73 17.41 -2.17 -3.51
CA GLY A 73 16.96 -1.36 -4.65
C GLY A 73 15.81 -0.37 -4.36
N TYR A 74 15.13 -0.52 -3.22
CA TYR A 74 14.01 0.32 -2.80
C TYR A 74 14.34 1.14 -1.55
N HIS A 75 15.63 1.23 -1.18
CA HIS A 75 16.07 1.99 -0.02
C HIS A 75 15.67 3.47 -0.06
N HIS A 76 15.54 4.06 -1.26
CA HIS A 76 15.12 5.44 -1.45
C HIS A 76 13.74 5.79 -0.87
N PHE A 77 12.88 4.78 -0.66
CA PHE A 77 11.57 4.95 -0.04
C PHE A 77 11.62 5.01 1.49
N ALA A 78 12.70 4.53 2.10
CA ALA A 78 12.79 4.40 3.54
C ALA A 78 12.91 5.77 4.24
N GLY A 79 12.21 5.91 5.36
CA GLY A 79 12.18 7.09 6.20
C GLY A 79 11.48 8.32 5.60
N ARG A 80 10.66 8.18 4.55
CA ARG A 80 10.01 9.35 3.92
C ARG A 80 8.67 9.03 3.27
N ASP A 81 7.95 10.07 2.89
CA ASP A 81 6.84 9.97 1.93
C ASP A 81 7.35 10.22 0.52
N ALA A 82 7.38 9.17 -0.29
CA ALA A 82 7.76 9.22 -1.69
C ALA A 82 6.58 8.80 -2.59
N SER A 83 5.37 9.26 -2.25
CA SER A 83 4.12 8.95 -2.97
C SER A 83 4.22 9.10 -4.48
N ARG A 84 4.92 10.14 -4.97
CA ARG A 84 5.09 10.36 -6.42
C ARG A 84 5.88 9.24 -7.09
N ALA A 85 6.94 8.77 -6.45
CA ALA A 85 7.88 7.79 -7.01
C ALA A 85 7.22 6.45 -7.35
N PHE A 86 6.10 6.10 -6.69
CA PHE A 86 5.33 4.89 -6.98
C PHE A 86 4.71 4.84 -8.38
N VAL A 87 4.61 5.98 -9.06
CA VAL A 87 4.08 6.06 -10.42
C VAL A 87 5.09 6.65 -11.40
N SER A 88 5.90 7.62 -10.98
CA SER A 88 6.91 8.20 -11.87
C SER A 88 8.10 7.28 -12.13
N GLY A 89 8.41 6.33 -11.23
CA GLY A 89 9.64 5.53 -11.29
C GLY A 89 10.94 6.33 -11.09
N ASN A 90 10.84 7.65 -10.86
CA ASN A 90 11.99 8.49 -10.53
C ASN A 90 12.31 8.36 -9.04
N PHE A 91 13.38 7.64 -8.72
CA PHE A 91 13.86 7.42 -7.35
C PHE A 91 14.97 8.40 -6.93
N THR A 92 15.10 9.53 -7.62
CA THR A 92 16.13 10.54 -7.37
C THR A 92 15.52 11.91 -7.14
N GLY A 93 16.22 12.76 -6.37
CA GLY A 93 15.92 14.18 -6.21
C GLY A 93 14.44 14.52 -6.03
N ASP A 94 13.88 15.17 -7.05
CA ASP A 94 12.51 15.68 -7.13
C ASP A 94 11.43 14.58 -7.24
N GLY A 95 11.80 13.36 -7.61
CA GLY A 95 10.90 12.21 -7.66
C GLY A 95 10.53 11.67 -6.28
N LEU A 96 11.42 11.81 -5.29
CA LEU A 96 11.23 11.34 -3.91
C LEU A 96 10.45 12.37 -3.08
N THR A 97 9.22 12.65 -3.50
CA THR A 97 8.35 13.67 -2.89
C THR A 97 6.93 13.17 -2.63
N ASP A 98 6.30 13.82 -1.66
CA ASP A 98 4.89 13.67 -1.30
C ASP A 98 3.95 14.48 -2.24
N SER A 99 4.49 15.36 -3.10
CA SER A 99 3.65 16.20 -3.96
C SER A 99 3.11 15.44 -5.16
N LEU A 100 1.80 15.50 -5.40
CA LEU A 100 1.14 14.91 -6.58
C LEU A 100 0.80 15.94 -7.68
N GLN A 101 1.38 17.14 -7.61
CA GLN A 101 1.12 18.19 -8.59
C GLN A 101 1.53 17.75 -10.00
N GLY A 102 0.68 18.02 -10.99
CA GLY A 102 0.93 17.65 -12.39
C GLY A 102 0.61 16.20 -12.76
N LEU A 103 0.32 15.31 -11.79
CA LEU A 103 -0.10 13.94 -12.11
C LEU A 103 -1.54 13.92 -12.65
N SER A 104 -1.84 13.02 -13.57
CA SER A 104 -3.18 12.76 -14.10
C SER A 104 -4.09 12.07 -13.06
N SER A 105 -5.39 11.99 -13.35
CA SER A 105 -6.34 11.29 -12.46
C SER A 105 -6.05 9.79 -12.35
N SER A 106 -5.65 9.16 -13.45
CA SER A 106 -5.30 7.73 -13.48
C SER A 106 -4.03 7.44 -12.68
N GLU A 107 -3.00 8.28 -12.81
CA GLU A 107 -1.78 8.16 -12.00
C GLU A 107 -2.06 8.34 -10.50
N VAL A 108 -2.87 9.34 -10.14
CA VAL A 108 -3.28 9.53 -8.74
C VAL A 108 -4.09 8.33 -8.23
N ASN A 109 -4.93 7.72 -9.07
CA ASN A 109 -5.61 6.48 -8.71
C ASN A 109 -4.62 5.35 -8.42
N SER A 110 -3.59 5.17 -9.25
CA SER A 110 -2.55 4.17 -9.04
C SER A 110 -1.82 4.35 -7.70
N ILE A 111 -1.54 5.58 -7.27
CA ILE A 111 -0.93 5.85 -5.95
C ILE A 111 -1.88 5.46 -4.81
N VAL A 112 -3.16 5.80 -4.93
CA VAL A 112 -4.17 5.39 -3.95
C VAL A 112 -4.30 3.87 -3.89
N ASP A 113 -4.19 3.19 -5.03
CA ASP A 113 -4.20 1.73 -5.11
C ASP A 113 -2.95 1.09 -4.52
N TRP A 114 -1.77 1.70 -4.68
CA TRP A 114 -0.56 1.32 -3.93
C TRP A 114 -0.78 1.43 -2.43
N ARG A 115 -1.28 2.57 -1.93
CA ARG A 115 -1.58 2.72 -0.51
C ARG A 115 -2.58 1.64 -0.03
N LYS A 116 -3.65 1.37 -0.79
CA LYS A 116 -4.61 0.28 -0.48
C LYS A 116 -3.91 -1.09 -0.47
N PHE A 117 -2.99 -1.33 -1.39
CA PHE A 117 -2.23 -2.57 -1.46
C PHE A 117 -1.39 -2.80 -0.20
N TYR A 118 -0.72 -1.77 0.31
CA TYR A 118 0.02 -1.86 1.59
C TYR A 118 -0.90 -2.11 2.80
N PHE A 119 -2.12 -1.57 2.78
CA PHE A 119 -3.15 -1.95 3.76
C PHE A 119 -3.65 -3.40 3.57
N ARG A 120 -3.57 -3.94 2.35
CA ARG A 120 -4.23 -5.19 1.93
C ARG A 120 -3.33 -6.43 1.88
N LYS A 121 -2.01 -6.33 1.61
CA LYS A 121 -1.06 -7.46 1.48
C LYS A 121 -0.82 -8.29 2.76
N ILE A 122 -1.73 -8.20 3.71
CA ILE A 122 -1.77 -8.90 4.99
C ILE A 122 -2.93 -9.89 4.94
N TYR A 123 -2.83 -10.91 4.11
CA TYR A 123 -3.78 -12.02 4.10
C TYR A 123 -3.07 -13.29 4.53
N VAL A 124 -2.77 -13.37 5.82
CA VAL A 124 -2.69 -14.66 6.52
C VAL A 124 -4.06 -14.87 7.15
N SER A 125 -4.59 -16.10 7.03
CA SER A 125 -5.87 -16.63 7.51
C SER A 125 -6.73 -15.72 8.42
N SER A 126 -8.05 -15.66 8.14
CA SER A 126 -9.05 -14.74 8.71
C SER A 126 -9.02 -14.45 10.21
N PHE A 127 -8.39 -15.30 11.03
CA PHE A 127 -8.21 -15.13 12.47
C PHE A 127 -7.02 -14.24 12.85
N LEU A 128 -5.90 -14.27 12.12
CA LEU A 128 -4.73 -13.40 12.37
C LEU A 128 -4.82 -12.02 11.70
N ARG A 129 -5.84 -11.81 10.84
CA ARG A 129 -6.05 -10.56 10.06
C ARG A 129 -5.99 -9.31 10.93
N ALA A 130 -6.64 -9.36 12.09
CA ALA A 130 -6.71 -8.23 13.00
C ALA A 130 -5.38 -7.94 13.69
N ILE A 131 -4.52 -8.94 13.92
CA ILE A 131 -3.25 -8.81 14.65
C ILE A 131 -2.13 -8.38 13.69
N PHE A 132 -2.01 -9.01 12.51
CA PHE A 132 -0.94 -8.70 11.56
C PHE A 132 -1.09 -7.30 10.93
N MET A 133 -2.33 -6.83 10.73
CA MET A 133 -2.61 -5.47 10.23
C MET A 133 -2.07 -4.38 11.17
N LEU A 134 -1.91 -4.69 12.45
CA LEU A 134 -1.40 -3.80 13.50
C LEU A 134 0.11 -3.66 13.46
N PHE A 135 0.80 -4.66 12.92
CA PHE A 135 2.25 -4.68 12.86
C PHE A 135 2.81 -3.92 11.66
N ILE A 136 2.00 -3.69 10.63
CA ILE A 136 2.46 -3.05 9.40
C ILE A 136 1.97 -1.62 9.27
N PHE A 137 0.77 -1.28 9.75
CA PHE A 137 0.36 0.11 9.78
C PHE A 137 0.94 0.80 11.01
N ALA A 138 2.01 1.56 10.80
CA ALA A 138 2.74 2.23 11.88
C ALA A 138 2.11 3.57 12.29
N GLY A 139 1.28 4.19 11.43
CA GLY A 139 0.58 5.43 11.77
C GLY A 139 0.36 6.38 10.60
N LYS A 140 0.27 7.67 10.90
CA LYS A 140 0.08 8.75 9.91
C LYS A 140 1.21 9.77 10.01
N LEU A 141 1.60 10.31 8.88
CA LEU A 141 2.60 11.37 8.75
C LEU A 141 1.88 12.72 8.77
N ILE A 142 2.29 13.59 9.70
CA ILE A 142 1.82 14.97 9.80
C ILE A 142 2.40 15.75 8.62
N GLY A 143 1.55 16.47 7.90
CA GLY A 143 1.96 17.30 6.77
C GLY A 143 0.83 17.50 5.76
N ARG A 144 1.12 17.25 4.48
CA ARG A 144 0.21 17.54 3.37
C ARG A 144 -1.11 16.78 3.46
N TYR A 145 -1.08 15.53 3.90
CA TYR A 145 -2.23 14.62 3.88
C TYR A 145 -2.99 14.54 5.20
N TYR A 146 -2.29 14.66 6.33
CA TYR A 146 -2.88 14.63 7.68
C TYR A 146 -2.40 15.82 8.50
N ASP A 147 -3.30 16.41 9.28
CA ASP A 147 -2.96 17.48 10.22
C ASP A 147 -2.30 16.94 11.50
N SER A 148 -1.94 17.86 12.42
CA SER A 148 -1.33 17.53 13.72
C SER A 148 -2.23 16.70 14.65
N GLN A 149 -3.52 16.57 14.33
CA GLN A 149 -4.48 15.72 15.05
C GLN A 149 -4.71 14.38 14.34
N GLY A 150 -4.10 14.17 13.17
CA GLY A 150 -4.27 12.98 12.34
C GLY A 150 -5.54 12.98 11.50
N ASN A 151 -6.24 14.11 11.37
CA ASN A 151 -7.42 14.22 10.52
C ASN A 151 -7.00 14.43 9.05
N PRO A 152 -7.77 13.89 8.09
CA PRO A 152 -7.47 14.06 6.67
C PRO A 152 -7.66 15.52 6.24
N THR A 153 -6.63 16.08 5.59
CA THR A 153 -6.67 17.46 5.09
C THR A 153 -7.60 17.59 3.88
N LYS A 154 -7.94 18.84 3.50
CA LYS A 154 -8.64 19.12 2.23
C LYS A 154 -7.87 18.59 1.02
N TYR A 155 -6.53 18.60 1.08
CA TYR A 155 -5.70 18.07 0.00
C TYR A 155 -5.91 16.56 -0.17
N LEU A 156 -5.86 15.79 0.93
CA LEU A 156 -6.10 14.34 0.87
C LEU A 156 -7.50 14.03 0.31
N LYS A 157 -8.54 14.76 0.75
CA LYS A 157 -9.90 14.60 0.19
C LYS A 157 -9.93 14.87 -1.32
N GLY A 158 -9.20 15.88 -1.78
CA GLY A 158 -9.04 16.18 -3.21
C GLY A 158 -8.35 15.05 -3.98
N VAL A 159 -7.32 14.44 -3.40
CA VAL A 159 -6.62 13.28 -3.93
C VAL A 159 -7.56 12.08 -4.07
N GLU A 160 -8.36 11.77 -3.05
CA GLU A 160 -9.35 10.67 -3.10
C GLU A 160 -10.40 10.90 -4.22
N MET A 161 -10.90 12.13 -4.37
CA MET A 161 -11.84 12.47 -5.42
C MET A 161 -11.21 12.33 -6.81
N LYS A 162 -9.96 12.80 -6.97
CA LYS A 162 -9.21 12.68 -8.21
C LYS A 162 -8.91 11.22 -8.56
N ALA A 163 -8.55 10.41 -7.58
CA ALA A 163 -8.39 8.96 -7.73
C ALA A 163 -9.69 8.28 -8.15
N LYS A 164 -10.84 8.60 -7.52
CA LYS A 164 -12.15 8.08 -7.93
C LYS A 164 -12.46 8.38 -9.40
N ARG A 165 -12.16 9.60 -9.87
CA ARG A 165 -12.28 9.94 -11.30
C ARG A 165 -11.35 9.11 -12.17
N GLY A 166 -10.10 8.92 -11.75
CA GLY A 166 -9.13 8.05 -12.43
C GLY A 166 -9.64 6.61 -12.55
N ALA A 167 -10.17 6.04 -11.48
CA ALA A 167 -10.78 4.70 -11.50
C ALA A 167 -11.95 4.62 -12.48
N GLN A 168 -12.85 5.60 -12.49
CA GLN A 168 -13.97 5.64 -13.44
C GLN A 168 -13.49 5.73 -14.90
N LEU A 169 -12.45 6.51 -15.16
CA LEU A 169 -11.86 6.61 -16.50
C LEU A 169 -11.23 5.30 -16.94
N LEU A 170 -10.50 4.61 -16.05
CA LEU A 170 -9.92 3.30 -16.33
C LEU A 170 -10.98 2.24 -16.59
N GLU A 171 -12.04 2.18 -15.78
CA GLU A 171 -13.16 1.25 -16.02
C GLU A 171 -13.89 1.53 -17.32
N LYS A 172 -14.07 2.82 -17.66
CA LYS A 172 -14.63 3.22 -18.95
C LYS A 172 -13.72 2.77 -20.10
N GLN A 173 -12.41 3.01 -20.02
CA GLN A 173 -11.42 2.57 -21.01
C GLN A 173 -11.49 1.05 -21.21
N LYS A 174 -11.45 0.26 -20.14
CA LYS A 174 -11.62 -1.21 -20.22
C LYS A 174 -12.94 -1.62 -20.86
N SER A 175 -14.03 -0.93 -20.53
CA SER A 175 -15.34 -1.23 -21.12
C SER A 175 -15.40 -0.89 -22.60
N ASP A 176 -14.70 0.16 -23.05
CA ASP A 176 -14.64 0.58 -24.44
C ASP A 176 -13.68 -0.33 -25.23
N GLU A 177 -12.56 -0.75 -24.63
CA GLU A 177 -11.65 -1.76 -25.17
C GLU A 177 -12.33 -3.13 -25.32
N ALA A 178 -13.15 -3.54 -24.34
CA ALA A 178 -13.91 -4.79 -24.40
C ALA A 178 -14.98 -4.81 -25.51
N LYS A 179 -15.39 -3.63 -26.01
CA LYS A 179 -16.29 -3.52 -27.18
C LYS A 179 -15.54 -3.66 -28.50
N ILE A 180 -14.21 -3.62 -28.51
CA ILE A 180 -13.41 -3.84 -29.73
C ILE A 180 -13.43 -5.33 -30.02
N PRO A 181 -14.02 -5.78 -31.15
CA PRO A 181 -13.98 -7.18 -31.52
C PRO A 181 -12.53 -7.64 -31.70
N GLY A 182 -12.21 -8.82 -31.17
CA GLY A 182 -10.85 -9.39 -31.26
C GLY A 182 -10.37 -9.40 -32.71
N CYS A 183 -9.28 -8.66 -32.97
CA CYS A 183 -8.62 -8.67 -34.27
C CYS A 183 -8.08 -10.09 -34.51
N ASN A 184 -8.68 -10.82 -35.45
CA ASN A 184 -8.15 -12.07 -35.98
C ASN A 184 -6.90 -11.74 -36.81
N SER A 185 -5.77 -11.45 -36.16
CA SER A 185 -4.47 -11.46 -36.83
C SER A 185 -4.12 -12.90 -37.17
N LYS A 186 -4.37 -13.27 -38.43
CA LYS A 186 -4.01 -14.57 -39.00
C LYS A 186 -2.51 -14.59 -39.26
N TRP A 187 -1.77 -15.49 -38.61
CA TRP A 187 -0.33 -15.66 -38.83
C TRP A 187 -0.09 -16.66 -39.97
N SER A 188 0.81 -16.34 -40.91
CA SER A 188 1.34 -17.32 -41.88
C SER A 188 2.81 -17.03 -42.14
N GLN A 189 3.63 -18.07 -42.34
CA GLN A 189 5.09 -17.96 -42.48
C GLN A 189 5.58 -17.07 -43.64
N GLN A 190 4.71 -16.70 -44.59
CA GLN A 190 5.09 -15.95 -45.78
C GLN A 190 5.05 -14.42 -45.61
N GLU A 191 4.37 -13.90 -44.58
CA GLU A 191 4.26 -12.46 -44.31
C GLU A 191 4.57 -12.22 -42.83
N GLY A 192 5.76 -11.70 -42.54
CA GLY A 192 6.21 -11.45 -41.17
C GLY A 192 5.23 -10.56 -40.39
N GLY A 193 4.77 -11.06 -39.24
CA GLY A 193 3.81 -10.36 -38.39
C GLY A 193 4.45 -9.37 -37.41
N GLU A 194 3.85 -8.19 -37.29
CA GLU A 194 4.25 -7.12 -36.36
C GLU A 194 3.51 -7.27 -35.01
N VAL A 195 4.24 -7.09 -33.91
CA VAL A 195 3.76 -7.36 -32.54
C VAL A 195 3.31 -6.07 -31.87
N VAL A 196 2.01 -5.92 -31.57
CA VAL A 196 1.51 -4.77 -30.81
C VAL A 196 1.32 -5.13 -29.33
N ARG A 197 2.36 -4.77 -28.57
CA ARG A 197 2.39 -4.27 -27.18
C ARG A 197 1.30 -4.74 -26.19
N ALA A 198 1.61 -5.79 -25.42
CA ALA A 198 1.06 -5.99 -24.07
C ALA A 198 1.95 -5.27 -23.04
N VAL A 199 1.70 -3.98 -22.79
CA VAL A 199 2.39 -3.22 -21.73
C VAL A 199 1.32 -2.69 -20.81
N VAL A 200 1.14 -3.35 -19.66
CA VAL A 200 0.74 -2.77 -18.35
C VAL A 200 0.65 -3.89 -17.29
N GLU A 201 0.35 -5.14 -17.65
CA GLU A 201 0.24 -6.23 -16.67
C GLU A 201 1.59 -6.78 -16.16
N GLY A 202 2.66 -6.62 -16.96
CA GLY A 202 3.99 -7.18 -16.66
C GLY A 202 4.71 -6.55 -15.47
N ALA A 203 4.49 -5.26 -15.18
CA ALA A 203 5.15 -4.59 -14.06
C ALA A 203 4.66 -5.10 -12.69
N LYS A 204 3.41 -5.59 -12.63
CA LYS A 204 2.83 -6.16 -11.41
C LYS A 204 3.29 -7.61 -11.19
N GLN A 205 3.49 -8.35 -12.27
CA GLN A 205 4.00 -9.73 -12.25
C GLN A 205 5.50 -9.79 -11.87
N LEU A 206 6.29 -8.79 -12.29
CA LEU A 206 7.72 -8.67 -11.93
C LEU A 206 7.93 -8.36 -10.44
N LEU A 207 7.02 -7.62 -9.81
CA LEU A 207 7.03 -7.41 -8.36
C LEU A 207 6.64 -8.67 -7.56
N GLU A 208 5.82 -9.57 -8.12
CA GLU A 208 5.50 -10.86 -7.48
C GLU A 208 6.67 -11.85 -7.55
N LEU A 209 7.48 -11.81 -8.62
CA LEU A 209 8.61 -12.73 -8.84
C LEU A 209 9.94 -12.27 -8.22
N VAL A 210 10.17 -10.96 -8.07
CA VAL A 210 11.47 -10.41 -7.60
C VAL A 210 11.54 -10.24 -6.08
N PHE A 211 10.40 -10.18 -5.37
CA PHE A 211 10.37 -9.77 -3.95
C PHE A 211 10.15 -10.88 -2.92
N GLY A 212 10.06 -12.15 -3.32
CA GLY A 212 10.16 -13.29 -2.40
C GLY A 212 9.40 -13.14 -1.08
N ILE A 213 8.11 -12.76 -1.14
CA ILE A 213 7.25 -12.70 0.06
C ILE A 213 6.58 -14.07 0.22
N ILE A 214 7.30 -15.00 0.86
CA ILE A 214 6.74 -16.12 1.64
C ILE A 214 6.99 -15.81 3.11
#